data_AF-A0AA88IL61-F1
#
_entry.id   AF-A0AA88IL61-F1
#
_cell.length_a   1.000
_cell.length_b   1.000
_cell.length_c   1.000
_cell.angle_alpha   90.00
_cell.angle_beta   90.00
_cell.angle_gamma   90.00
#
_symmetry.space_group_name_H-M   'P 1'
#
loop_
_entity.id
_entity.type
_entity.pdbx_description
1 polymer ?
#
loop_
_entity_poly.entity_id
_entity_poly.type
_entity_poly.pdbx_seq_one_letter_code
_entity_poly.pdbx_strand_id
1 'polypeptide(L)'
;MAEEQISPMKDFLITYIMPLKCYEHLFLRLHLTHGPCVKIVLSKILSMWMLGELIAPLIQIWVVVRRGSAEGLSLVSVVLQLLAISSHTAACILHKFPIGAYGESVFMLVQFVLLLFLIQYYKGKTITGCVLLFVYSSLMYLLTSALTPEVVVMAMQEWSILIITSSQLIQAGCNLNSGSTGQLSGASAFLVFLASLGHTFRSTQESLSLLSQAHVLSTCCSLLLLMQILIYRKTPTSRETPKRKKEE
;
A
#
# COMPACT_ATOMS: atom_id res chain seq x y z
N MET A 1 -39.72 -17.45 -28.85
CA MET A 1 -38.60 -17.63 -27.90
C MET A 1 -37.78 -16.36 -27.97
N ALA A 2 -37.91 -15.49 -26.97
CA ALA A 2 -37.17 -14.24 -26.92
C ALA A 2 -35.80 -14.52 -26.31
N GLU A 3 -34.74 -14.31 -27.10
CA GLU A 3 -33.38 -14.18 -26.62
C GLU A 3 -33.33 -13.01 -25.63
N GLU A 4 -33.22 -13.32 -24.33
CA GLU A 4 -32.94 -12.33 -23.31
C GLU A 4 -31.50 -11.83 -23.57
N GLN A 5 -31.34 -10.69 -24.24
CA GLN A 5 -30.04 -10.03 -24.41
C GLN A 5 -29.39 -9.85 -23.03
N ILE A 6 -28.44 -10.73 -22.69
CA ILE A 6 -27.58 -10.55 -21.53
C ILE A 6 -26.71 -9.33 -21.85
N SER A 7 -26.97 -8.22 -21.15
CA SER A 7 -26.18 -7.01 -21.33
C SER A 7 -24.71 -7.32 -21.04
N PRO A 8 -23.74 -6.73 -21.76
CA PRO A 8 -22.31 -6.95 -21.48
C PRO A 8 -21.94 -6.62 -20.03
N MET A 9 -22.73 -5.75 -19.39
CA MET A 9 -22.63 -5.42 -17.97
C MET A 9 -23.06 -6.58 -17.05
N LYS A 10 -24.11 -7.33 -17.41
CA LYS A 10 -24.57 -8.53 -16.68
C LYS A 10 -23.52 -9.63 -16.77
N ASP A 11 -22.95 -9.85 -17.96
CA ASP A 11 -21.89 -10.85 -18.18
C ASP A 11 -20.59 -10.51 -17.42
N PHE A 12 -20.19 -9.24 -17.41
CA PHE A 12 -19.06 -8.78 -16.59
C PHE A 12 -19.32 -8.98 -15.09
N LEU A 13 -20.52 -8.64 -14.60
CA LEU A 13 -20.90 -8.85 -13.20
C LEU A 13 -20.89 -10.32 -12.80
N ILE A 14 -21.42 -11.20 -13.66
CA ILE A 14 -21.54 -12.63 -13.36
C ILE A 14 -20.17 -13.31 -13.41
N THR A 15 -19.33 -12.91 -14.37
CA THR A 15 -18.02 -13.53 -14.60
C THR A 15 -16.98 -13.04 -13.60
N TYR A 16 -16.99 -11.74 -13.28
CA TYR A 16 -15.91 -11.13 -12.50
C TYR A 16 -16.29 -10.81 -11.05
N ILE A 17 -17.57 -10.56 -10.74
CA ILE A 17 -18.01 -10.03 -9.44
C ILE A 17 -18.80 -11.07 -8.63
N MET A 18 -19.73 -11.83 -9.23
CA MET A 18 -20.60 -12.73 -8.46
C MET A 18 -21.22 -13.91 -9.23
N PRO A 19 -21.48 -15.07 -8.61
CA PRO A 19 -22.18 -16.19 -9.26
C PRO A 19 -23.62 -15.84 -9.68
N LEU A 20 -24.11 -16.45 -10.78
CA LEU A 20 -25.45 -16.22 -11.35
C LEU A 20 -26.58 -16.28 -10.29
N LYS A 21 -26.51 -17.24 -9.36
CA LYS A 21 -27.48 -17.44 -8.27
C LYS A 21 -27.53 -16.26 -7.28
N CYS A 22 -26.42 -15.56 -7.03
CA CYS A 22 -26.41 -14.38 -6.17
C CYS A 22 -26.89 -13.13 -6.93
N TYR A 23 -26.67 -13.05 -8.25
CA TYR A 23 -27.19 -11.94 -9.06
C TYR A 23 -28.72 -11.92 -9.02
N GLU A 24 -29.36 -13.08 -9.16
CA GLU A 24 -30.81 -13.22 -9.05
C GLU A 24 -31.34 -12.91 -7.64
N HIS A 25 -30.66 -13.36 -6.59
CA HIS A 25 -31.13 -13.10 -5.22
C HIS A 25 -31.00 -11.63 -4.79
N LEU A 26 -29.94 -10.96 -5.24
CA LEU A 26 -29.60 -9.59 -4.82
C LEU A 26 -30.32 -8.53 -5.68
N PHE A 27 -30.34 -8.69 -7.01
CA PHE A 27 -30.89 -7.69 -7.94
C PHE A 27 -32.35 -7.96 -8.34
N LEU A 28 -32.79 -9.22 -8.42
CA LEU A 28 -34.17 -9.56 -8.84
C LEU A 28 -35.13 -9.74 -7.65
N ARG A 29 -34.64 -10.17 -6.47
CA ARG A 29 -35.47 -10.33 -5.25
C ARG A 29 -35.23 -9.29 -4.14
N LEU A 30 -34.30 -8.35 -4.32
CA LEU A 30 -33.98 -7.27 -3.34
C LEU A 30 -33.70 -7.77 -1.90
N HIS A 31 -33.23 -9.01 -1.74
CA HIS A 31 -32.83 -9.56 -0.44
C HIS A 31 -31.37 -9.16 -0.13
N LEU A 32 -31.18 -7.89 0.21
CA LEU A 32 -29.88 -7.31 0.61
C LEU A 32 -29.30 -7.91 1.91
N THR A 33 -30.04 -8.80 2.58
CA THR A 33 -29.71 -9.44 3.86
C THR A 33 -29.36 -10.92 3.75
N HIS A 34 -29.27 -11.48 2.54
CA HIS A 34 -28.71 -12.83 2.37
C HIS A 34 -27.19 -12.81 2.63
N GLY A 35 -26.84 -13.02 3.91
CA GLY A 35 -25.48 -13.02 4.46
C GLY A 35 -24.41 -13.68 3.57
N PRO A 36 -24.62 -14.90 3.03
CA PRO A 36 -23.59 -15.55 2.21
C PRO A 36 -23.34 -14.85 0.86
N CYS A 37 -24.37 -14.36 0.17
CA CYS A 37 -24.19 -13.68 -1.12
C CYS A 37 -23.52 -12.32 -0.97
N VAL A 38 -23.90 -11.54 0.05
CA VAL A 38 -23.28 -10.24 0.34
C VAL A 38 -21.80 -10.43 0.70
N LYS A 39 -21.46 -11.45 1.49
CA LYS A 39 -20.07 -11.76 1.85
C LYS A 39 -19.21 -12.11 0.63
N ILE A 40 -19.76 -12.86 -0.33
CA ILE A 40 -19.06 -13.23 -1.58
C ILE A 40 -18.80 -11.99 -2.44
N VAL A 41 -19.83 -11.18 -2.69
CA VAL A 41 -19.71 -9.94 -3.50
C VAL A 41 -18.70 -8.98 -2.85
N LEU A 42 -18.81 -8.80 -1.54
CA LEU A 42 -17.93 -7.90 -0.79
C LEU A 42 -16.47 -8.39 -0.81
N SER A 43 -16.24 -9.69 -0.61
CA SER A 43 -14.91 -10.30 -0.71
C SER A 43 -14.30 -10.10 -2.10
N LYS A 44 -15.09 -10.24 -3.16
CA LYS A 44 -14.61 -10.07 -4.54
C LYS A 44 -14.26 -8.62 -4.87
N ILE A 45 -15.11 -7.67 -4.47
CA ILE A 45 -14.83 -6.23 -4.64
C ILE A 45 -13.58 -5.83 -3.84
N LEU A 46 -13.45 -6.29 -2.60
CA LEU A 46 -12.28 -6.01 -1.77
C LEU A 46 -11.01 -6.65 -2.36
N SER A 47 -11.11 -7.85 -2.94
CA SER A 47 -9.99 -8.48 -3.65
C SER A 47 -9.59 -7.71 -4.91
N MET A 48 -10.52 -7.04 -5.61
CA MET A 48 -10.15 -6.13 -6.69
C MET A 48 -9.46 -4.88 -6.16
N TRP A 49 -9.90 -4.38 -5.00
CA TRP A 49 -9.31 -3.19 -4.40
C TRP A 49 -7.88 -3.42 -3.86
N MET A 50 -7.55 -4.66 -3.51
CA MET A 50 -6.18 -5.07 -3.16
C MET A 50 -5.16 -4.73 -4.23
N LEU A 51 -5.53 -4.81 -5.50
CA LEU A 51 -4.65 -4.41 -6.61
C LEU A 51 -4.25 -2.92 -6.52
N GLY A 52 -5.01 -2.11 -5.79
CA GLY A 52 -4.65 -0.74 -5.47
C GLY A 52 -3.32 -0.61 -4.75
N GLU A 53 -2.91 -1.62 -3.96
CA GLU A 53 -1.61 -1.66 -3.28
C GLU A 53 -0.45 -1.67 -4.28
N LEU A 54 -0.61 -2.33 -5.43
CA LEU A 54 0.36 -2.36 -6.52
C LEU A 54 0.47 -1.01 -7.25
N ILE A 55 -0.66 -0.31 -7.36
CA ILE A 55 -0.81 0.94 -8.11
C ILE A 55 -0.38 2.14 -7.26
N ALA A 56 -0.58 2.09 -5.95
CA ALA A 56 -0.34 3.22 -5.06
C ALA A 56 1.10 3.76 -5.11
N PRO A 57 2.17 2.93 -5.07
CA PRO A 57 3.53 3.44 -5.14
C PRO A 57 3.86 3.99 -6.53
N LEU A 58 3.29 3.46 -7.62
CA LEU A 58 3.42 4.04 -8.98
C LEU A 58 2.90 5.47 -9.04
N ILE A 59 1.72 5.72 -8.47
CA ILE A 59 1.15 7.07 -8.40
C ILE A 59 2.08 7.99 -7.61
N GLN A 60 2.63 7.50 -6.50
CA GLN A 60 3.55 8.28 -5.66
C GLN A 60 4.85 8.64 -6.41
N ILE A 61 5.45 7.67 -7.11
CA ILE A 61 6.63 7.88 -7.96
C ILE A 61 6.33 8.92 -9.03
N TRP A 62 5.18 8.80 -9.69
CA TRP A 62 4.76 9.75 -10.72
C TRP A 62 4.63 11.17 -10.17
N VAL A 63 4.06 11.35 -8.96
CA VAL A 63 3.97 12.67 -8.31
C VAL A 63 5.37 13.23 -8.02
N VAL A 64 6.28 12.42 -7.46
CA VAL A 64 7.65 12.84 -7.12
C VAL A 64 8.42 13.26 -8.37
N VAL A 65 8.37 12.46 -9.44
CA VAL A 65 9.03 12.77 -10.73
C VAL A 65 8.45 14.03 -11.36
N ARG A 66 7.11 14.13 -11.42
CA ARG A 66 6.43 15.28 -12.03
C ARG A 66 6.70 16.58 -11.28
N ARG A 67 6.85 16.52 -9.96
CA ARG A 67 7.09 17.68 -9.10
C ARG A 67 8.58 18.01 -8.98
N GLY A 68 9.46 17.09 -9.33
CA GLY A 68 10.90 17.26 -9.20
C GLY A 68 11.37 17.41 -7.75
N SER A 69 10.61 16.88 -6.79
CA SER A 69 10.90 17.02 -5.36
C SER A 69 10.34 15.83 -4.58
N ALA A 70 11.05 15.45 -3.52
CA ALA A 70 10.65 14.41 -2.57
C ALA A 70 10.34 14.99 -1.17
N GLU A 71 10.00 16.27 -1.10
CA GLU A 71 9.63 16.94 0.14
C GLU A 71 8.39 16.27 0.78
N GLY A 72 8.37 16.17 2.10
CA GLY A 72 7.31 15.49 2.85
C GLY A 72 7.43 13.97 2.92
N LEU A 73 8.24 13.32 2.08
CA LEU A 73 8.43 11.86 2.15
C LEU A 73 9.49 11.48 3.20
N SER A 74 9.12 10.60 4.12
CA SER A 74 10.02 10.04 5.11
C SER A 74 10.80 8.86 4.53
N LEU A 75 12.12 9.01 4.43
CA LEU A 75 12.99 7.93 3.95
C LEU A 75 12.89 6.69 4.84
N VAL A 76 12.82 6.88 6.17
CA VAL A 76 12.72 5.79 7.14
C VAL A 76 11.42 5.01 6.93
N SER A 77 10.31 5.71 6.70
CA SER A 77 9.02 5.06 6.39
C SER A 77 9.13 4.17 5.15
N VAL A 78 9.70 4.69 4.06
CA VAL A 78 9.83 3.93 2.81
C VAL A 78 10.78 2.72 2.96
N VAL A 79 11.87 2.85 3.74
CA VAL A 79 12.77 1.73 4.05
C VAL A 79 12.05 0.64 4.84
N LEU A 80 11.21 1.00 5.81
CA LEU A 80 10.43 0.02 6.59
C LEU A 80 9.41 -0.72 5.71
N GLN A 81 8.73 -0.02 4.80
CA GLN A 81 7.84 -0.66 3.84
C GLN A 81 8.59 -1.63 2.92
N LEU A 82 9.75 -1.21 2.43
CA LEU A 82 10.61 -2.07 1.63
C LEU A 82 11.01 -3.33 2.41
N LEU A 83 11.37 -3.20 3.69
CA LEU A 83 11.73 -4.33 4.55
C LEU A 83 10.57 -5.31 4.75
N ALA A 84 9.35 -4.80 4.99
CA ALA A 84 8.17 -5.62 5.18
C ALA A 84 7.77 -6.41 3.92
N ILE A 85 7.87 -5.81 2.74
CA ILE A 85 7.58 -6.52 1.47
C ILE A 85 8.72 -7.50 1.13
N SER A 86 9.94 -7.17 1.54
CA SER A 86 11.12 -8.02 1.35
C SER A 86 11.02 -9.31 2.15
N SER A 87 10.55 -9.25 3.41
CA SER A 87 10.35 -10.46 4.21
C SER A 87 9.30 -11.39 3.61
N HIS A 88 8.21 -10.85 3.08
CA HIS A 88 7.19 -11.64 2.40
C HIS A 88 7.74 -12.34 1.16
N THR A 89 8.43 -11.58 0.31
CA THR A 89 9.03 -12.11 -0.92
C THR A 89 10.06 -13.19 -0.61
N ALA A 90 10.92 -12.97 0.39
CA ALA A 90 11.93 -13.93 0.80
C ALA A 90 11.31 -15.21 1.38
N ALA A 91 10.26 -15.10 2.22
CA ALA A 91 9.54 -16.25 2.76
C ALA A 91 8.94 -17.11 1.64
N CYS A 92 8.32 -16.47 0.63
CA CYS A 92 7.76 -17.20 -0.50
C CYS A 92 8.81 -17.93 -1.35
N ILE A 93 9.97 -17.31 -1.55
CA ILE A 93 11.09 -17.93 -2.29
C ILE A 93 11.66 -19.11 -1.50
N LEU A 94 11.85 -18.97 -0.18
CA LEU A 94 12.36 -20.05 0.69
C LEU A 94 11.42 -21.26 0.70
N HIS A 95 10.11 -21.02 0.77
CA HIS A 95 9.09 -22.08 0.71
C HIS A 95 8.87 -22.64 -0.71
N LYS A 96 9.63 -22.16 -1.71
CA LYS A 96 9.55 -22.60 -3.11
C LYS A 96 8.16 -22.45 -3.73
N PHE A 97 7.42 -21.41 -3.35
CA PHE A 97 6.15 -21.10 -3.99
C PHE A 97 6.35 -20.68 -5.46
N PRO A 98 5.36 -20.92 -6.33
CA PRO A 98 5.44 -20.47 -7.72
C PRO A 98 5.47 -18.93 -7.80
N ILE A 99 6.07 -18.39 -8.87
CA ILE A 99 6.21 -16.94 -9.10
C ILE A 99 4.86 -16.21 -9.01
N GLY A 100 3.76 -16.85 -9.40
CA GLY A 100 2.41 -16.28 -9.28
C GLY A 100 1.99 -15.91 -7.85
N ALA A 101 2.63 -16.49 -6.82
CA ALA A 101 2.32 -16.20 -5.42
C ALA A 101 2.99 -14.93 -4.88
N TYR A 102 4.15 -14.53 -5.43
CA TYR A 102 4.95 -13.41 -4.91
C TYR A 102 5.40 -12.42 -5.99
N GLY A 103 5.01 -12.63 -7.25
CA GLY A 103 5.38 -11.78 -8.38
C GLY A 103 4.88 -10.35 -8.25
N GLU A 104 3.70 -10.15 -7.66
CA GLU A 104 3.20 -8.81 -7.32
C GLU A 104 4.11 -8.09 -6.31
N SER A 105 4.60 -8.82 -5.32
CA SER A 105 5.50 -8.31 -4.29
C SER A 105 6.85 -7.92 -4.88
N VAL A 106 7.41 -8.72 -5.80
CA VAL A 106 8.63 -8.38 -6.53
C VAL A 106 8.46 -7.09 -7.33
N PHE A 107 7.32 -6.91 -7.99
CA PHE A 107 7.03 -5.66 -8.70
C PHE A 107 6.94 -4.48 -7.73
N MET A 108 6.32 -4.64 -6.57
CA MET A 108 6.30 -3.62 -5.52
C MET A 108 7.71 -3.30 -5.00
N LEU A 109 8.58 -4.30 -4.78
CA LEU A 109 9.97 -4.07 -4.35
C LEU A 109 10.71 -3.13 -5.32
N VAL A 110 10.59 -3.37 -6.63
CA VAL A 110 11.20 -2.50 -7.65
C VAL A 110 10.69 -1.06 -7.53
N GLN A 111 9.39 -0.88 -7.32
CA GLN A 111 8.81 0.46 -7.14
C GLN A 111 9.34 1.15 -5.87
N PHE A 112 9.40 0.45 -4.74
CA PHE A 112 9.88 1.02 -3.48
C PHE A 112 11.38 1.37 -3.54
N VAL A 113 12.19 0.53 -4.17
CA VAL A 113 13.61 0.81 -4.43
C VAL A 113 13.76 2.04 -5.32
N LEU A 114 12.98 2.15 -6.38
CA LEU A 114 12.97 3.33 -7.25
C LEU A 114 12.56 4.59 -6.48
N LEU A 115 11.53 4.50 -5.63
CA LEU A 115 11.09 5.62 -4.79
C LEU A 115 12.18 6.04 -3.80
N LEU A 116 12.87 5.11 -3.14
CA LEU A 116 14.01 5.42 -2.26
C LEU A 116 15.14 6.13 -2.99
N PHE A 117 15.48 5.65 -4.18
CA PHE A 117 16.49 6.28 -5.02
C PHE A 117 16.08 7.70 -5.40
N LEU A 118 14.84 7.90 -5.85
CA LEU A 118 14.29 9.23 -6.19
C LEU A 118 14.32 10.17 -4.99
N ILE A 119 13.97 9.70 -3.78
CA ILE A 119 14.04 10.51 -2.56
C ILE A 119 15.47 11.02 -2.32
N GLN A 120 16.49 10.16 -2.47
CA GLN A 120 17.88 10.57 -2.28
C GLN A 120 18.41 11.45 -3.41
N TYR A 121 18.01 11.15 -4.65
CA TYR A 121 18.36 11.92 -5.83
C TYR A 121 17.88 13.38 -5.70
N TYR A 122 16.60 13.59 -5.36
CA TYR A 122 16.05 14.94 -5.16
C TYR A 122 16.55 15.64 -3.89
N LYS A 123 17.15 14.92 -2.95
CA LYS A 123 17.87 15.49 -1.80
C LYS A 123 19.32 15.86 -2.11
N GLY A 124 19.78 15.68 -3.35
CA GLY A 124 21.16 15.92 -3.77
C GLY A 124 22.16 14.87 -3.28
N LYS A 125 21.69 13.71 -2.79
CA LYS A 125 22.50 12.64 -2.21
C LYS A 125 22.51 11.39 -3.09
N THR A 126 22.75 11.55 -4.38
CA THR A 126 22.69 10.46 -5.37
C THR A 126 23.64 9.30 -5.04
N ILE A 127 24.85 9.59 -4.56
CA ILE A 127 25.82 8.55 -4.15
C ILE A 127 25.24 7.70 -3.01
N THR A 128 24.62 8.34 -2.00
CA THR A 128 23.92 7.62 -0.93
C THR A 128 22.78 6.76 -1.48
N GLY A 129 22.05 7.24 -2.48
CA GLY A 129 21.04 6.45 -3.20
C GLY A 129 21.61 5.21 -3.86
N CYS A 130 22.74 5.32 -4.56
CA CYS A 130 23.40 4.18 -5.20
C CYS A 130 23.95 3.17 -4.17
N VAL A 131 24.53 3.66 -3.07
CA VAL A 131 25.00 2.79 -1.98
C VAL A 131 23.83 2.04 -1.34
N LEU A 132 22.70 2.71 -1.10
CA LEU A 132 21.50 2.07 -0.58
C LEU A 132 20.98 0.97 -1.51
N LEU A 133 21.00 1.20 -2.83
CA LEU A 133 20.63 0.19 -3.83
C LEU A 133 21.54 -1.04 -3.74
N PHE A 134 22.85 -0.84 -3.72
CA PHE A 134 23.83 -1.92 -3.63
C PHE A 134 23.69 -2.73 -2.33
N VAL A 135 23.55 -2.04 -1.20
CA VAL A 135 23.33 -2.66 0.12
C VAL A 135 22.03 -3.44 0.13
N TYR A 136 20.95 -2.88 -0.41
CA TYR A 136 19.65 -3.55 -0.47
C TYR A 136 19.68 -4.81 -1.36
N SER A 137 20.28 -4.73 -2.55
CA SER A 137 20.43 -5.89 -3.43
C SER A 137 21.26 -6.99 -2.78
N SER A 138 22.34 -6.63 -2.07
CA SER A 138 23.17 -7.58 -1.32
C SER A 138 22.38 -8.23 -0.18
N LEU A 139 21.57 -7.44 0.54
CA LEU A 139 20.70 -7.94 1.60
C LEU A 139 19.66 -8.91 1.06
N MET A 140 18.99 -8.59 -0.04
CA MET A 140 17.99 -9.47 -0.67
C MET A 140 18.61 -10.78 -1.18
N TYR A 141 19.81 -10.72 -1.76
CA TYR A 141 20.54 -11.92 -2.14
C TYR A 141 20.85 -12.79 -0.92
N LEU A 142 21.34 -12.20 0.18
CA LEU A 142 21.60 -12.93 1.42
C LEU A 142 20.31 -13.55 1.99
N LEU A 143 19.22 -12.78 2.04
CA LEU A 143 17.95 -13.20 2.62
C LEU A 143 17.29 -14.38 1.86
N THR A 144 17.55 -14.46 0.55
CA THR A 144 17.04 -15.54 -0.32
C THR A 144 18.03 -16.70 -0.49
N SER A 145 19.27 -16.55 -0.01
CA SER A 145 20.29 -17.60 -0.08
C SER A 145 20.08 -18.68 0.98
N ALA A 146 20.69 -19.84 0.76
CA ALA A 146 20.71 -20.95 1.72
C ALA A 146 21.49 -20.64 3.02
N LEU A 147 22.16 -19.48 3.10
CA LEU A 147 22.90 -19.08 4.30
C LEU A 147 21.99 -18.55 5.41
N THR A 148 20.78 -18.07 5.07
CA THR A 148 19.86 -17.49 6.04
C THR A 148 18.96 -18.58 6.63
N PRO A 149 18.92 -18.75 7.96
CA PRO A 149 17.99 -19.69 8.59
C PRO A 149 16.53 -19.27 8.32
N GLU A 150 15.69 -20.23 7.95
CA GLU A 150 14.27 -20.02 7.66
C GLU A 150 13.53 -19.31 8.82
N VAL A 151 13.89 -19.64 10.07
CA VAL A 151 13.34 -19.03 11.29
C VAL A 151 13.50 -17.50 11.29
N VAL A 152 14.60 -16.96 10.75
CA VAL A 152 14.82 -15.52 10.69
C VAL A 152 13.85 -14.86 9.71
N VAL A 153 13.68 -15.43 8.53
CA VAL A 153 12.79 -14.88 7.50
C VAL A 153 11.33 -15.00 7.91
N MET A 154 10.95 -16.12 8.52
CA MET A 154 9.61 -16.32 9.07
C MET A 154 9.30 -15.35 10.21
N ALA A 155 10.25 -15.14 11.14
CA ALA A 155 10.09 -14.10 12.16
C ALA A 155 9.90 -12.72 11.50
N MET A 156 10.76 -12.32 10.57
CA MET A 156 10.60 -11.05 9.86
C MET A 156 9.23 -10.94 9.15
N GLN A 157 8.71 -12.05 8.64
CA GLN A 157 7.40 -12.11 8.00
C GLN A 157 6.25 -11.92 9.00
N GLU A 158 6.33 -12.52 10.18
CA GLU A 158 5.34 -12.34 11.25
C GLU A 158 5.28 -10.89 11.75
N TRP A 159 6.44 -10.24 11.87
CA TRP A 159 6.54 -8.85 12.30
C TRP A 159 6.24 -7.82 11.19
N SER A 160 6.06 -8.26 9.94
CA SER A 160 5.89 -7.38 8.77
C SER A 160 4.74 -6.37 8.93
N ILE A 161 3.60 -6.78 9.47
CA ILE A 161 2.45 -5.89 9.69
C ILE A 161 2.74 -4.79 10.71
N LEU A 162 3.55 -5.08 11.74
CA LEU A 162 3.98 -4.12 12.74
C LEU A 162 5.02 -3.16 12.17
N ILE A 163 5.88 -3.64 11.28
CA ILE A 163 6.82 -2.81 10.51
C ILE A 163 6.04 -1.85 9.60
N ILE A 164 5.02 -2.33 8.88
CA ILE A 164 4.15 -1.50 8.03
C ILE A 164 3.45 -0.43 8.88
N THR A 165 2.84 -0.82 9.99
CA THR A 165 2.17 0.12 10.90
C THR A 165 3.14 1.19 11.41
N SER A 166 4.34 0.78 11.82
CA SER A 166 5.40 1.69 12.29
C SER A 166 5.84 2.65 11.18
N SER A 167 5.94 2.19 9.94
CA SER A 167 6.25 3.04 8.78
C SER A 167 5.21 4.15 8.60
N GLN A 168 3.93 3.84 8.78
CA GLN A 168 2.82 4.78 8.62
C GLN A 168 2.82 5.82 9.75
N LEU A 169 3.08 5.38 10.99
CA LEU A 169 3.20 6.26 12.14
C LEU A 169 4.39 7.23 12.00
N ILE A 170 5.54 6.75 11.51
CA ILE A 170 6.70 7.60 11.25
C ILE A 170 6.37 8.65 10.18
N GLN A 171 5.72 8.24 9.08
CA GLN A 171 5.29 9.19 8.05
C GLN A 171 4.28 10.20 8.60
N ALA A 172 3.35 9.76 9.45
CA ALA A 172 2.37 10.64 10.08
C ALA A 172 3.03 11.64 11.03
N GLY A 173 4.04 11.22 11.80
CA GLY A 173 4.85 12.08 12.64
C GLY A 173 5.66 13.09 11.83
N CYS A 174 6.25 12.68 10.70
CA CYS A 174 6.93 13.60 9.78
C CYS A 174 5.95 14.66 9.24
N ASN A 175 4.74 14.27 8.83
CA ASN A 175 3.73 15.22 8.35
C ASN A 175 3.33 16.23 9.43
N LEU A 176 3.16 15.78 10.68
CA LEU A 176 2.85 16.65 11.83
C LEU A 176 3.99 17.65 12.09
N ASN A 177 5.23 17.17 12.14
CA ASN A 177 6.40 18.01 12.42
C ASN A 177 6.66 19.03 11.31
N SER A 178 6.41 18.65 10.05
CA SER A 178 6.55 19.55 8.91
C SER A 178 5.37 20.52 8.75
N GLY A 179 4.23 20.25 9.40
CA GLY A 179 3.00 21.02 9.21
C GLY A 179 2.46 20.99 7.77
N SER A 180 2.92 20.04 6.97
CA SER A 180 2.62 19.86 5.55
C SER A 180 2.87 18.41 5.16
N THR A 181 2.17 17.93 4.13
CA THR A 181 2.39 16.60 3.54
C THR A 181 3.35 16.62 2.34
N GLY A 182 3.83 17.80 1.93
CA GLY A 182 4.75 17.96 0.82
C GLY A 182 4.22 17.33 -0.48
N GLN A 183 4.93 16.33 -0.99
CA GLN A 183 4.61 15.62 -2.23
C GLN A 183 3.93 14.26 -2.00
N LEU A 184 3.40 14.00 -0.80
CA LEU A 184 2.63 12.80 -0.51
C LEU A 184 1.32 12.80 -1.32
N SER A 185 1.07 11.76 -2.11
CA SER A 185 -0.07 11.67 -3.01
C SER A 185 -1.33 11.21 -2.28
N GLY A 186 -2.35 12.06 -2.25
CA GLY A 186 -3.66 11.70 -1.69
C GLY A 186 -4.32 10.51 -2.42
N ALA A 187 -4.11 10.37 -3.73
CA ALA A 187 -4.61 9.23 -4.49
C ALA A 187 -3.91 7.93 -4.10
N SER A 188 -2.59 7.97 -3.91
CA SER A 188 -1.80 6.84 -3.39
C SER A 188 -2.26 6.44 -1.99
N ALA A 189 -2.39 7.42 -1.07
CA ALA A 189 -2.83 7.18 0.30
C ALA A 189 -4.25 6.58 0.37
N PHE A 190 -5.15 7.00 -0.51
CA PHE A 190 -6.50 6.44 -0.61
C PHE A 190 -6.48 4.97 -1.05
N LEU A 191 -5.65 4.62 -2.04
CA LEU A 191 -5.48 3.23 -2.48
C LEU A 191 -4.87 2.35 -1.38
N VAL A 192 -3.85 2.84 -0.67
CA VAL A 192 -3.26 2.13 0.48
C VAL A 192 -4.29 1.92 1.59
N PHE A 193 -5.08 2.94 1.91
CA PHE A 193 -6.16 2.84 2.90
C PHE A 193 -7.13 1.71 2.52
N LEU A 194 -7.60 1.67 1.29
CA LEU A 194 -8.58 0.67 0.89
C LEU A 194 -8.00 -0.74 0.72
N ALA A 195 -6.73 -0.88 0.33
CA ALA A 195 -6.02 -2.15 0.41
C ALA A 195 -5.94 -2.63 1.86
N SER A 196 -5.57 -1.74 2.80
CA SER A 196 -5.54 -2.09 4.23
C SER A 196 -6.90 -2.52 4.77
N LEU A 197 -8.01 -1.91 4.30
CA LEU A 197 -9.37 -2.32 4.65
C LEU A 197 -9.66 -3.76 4.23
N GLY A 198 -9.29 -4.11 3.00
CA GLY A 198 -9.49 -5.48 2.53
C GLY A 198 -8.64 -6.48 3.32
N HIS A 199 -7.44 -6.09 3.79
CA HIS A 199 -6.56 -6.98 4.55
C HIS A 199 -7.17 -7.25 5.91
N THR A 200 -7.67 -6.21 6.57
CA THR A 200 -8.47 -6.30 7.80
C THR A 200 -9.72 -7.16 7.61
N PHE A 201 -10.46 -6.99 6.51
CA PHE A 201 -11.64 -7.79 6.23
C PHE A 201 -11.31 -9.27 6.00
N ARG A 202 -10.27 -9.58 5.23
CA ARG A 202 -9.84 -10.97 5.02
C ARG A 202 -9.37 -11.61 6.33
N SER A 203 -8.56 -10.88 7.09
CA SER A 203 -8.02 -11.36 8.37
C SER A 203 -9.13 -11.64 9.38
N THR A 204 -10.11 -10.73 9.53
CA THR A 204 -11.27 -10.94 10.42
C THR A 204 -12.18 -12.10 9.99
N GLN A 205 -12.21 -12.45 8.70
CA GLN A 205 -12.93 -13.64 8.24
C GLN A 205 -12.23 -14.95 8.56
N GLU A 206 -10.90 -14.93 8.61
CA GLU A 206 -10.09 -16.10 8.87
C GLU A 206 -9.99 -16.39 10.38
N SER A 207 -9.72 -15.37 11.20
CA SER A 207 -9.67 -15.50 12.66
C SER A 207 -9.71 -14.14 13.38
N LEU A 208 -10.29 -14.09 14.59
CA LEU A 208 -10.25 -12.91 15.46
C LEU A 208 -9.01 -12.97 16.38
N SER A 209 -7.82 -13.02 15.78
CA SER A 209 -6.52 -13.16 16.47
C SER A 209 -5.78 -11.82 16.62
N LEU A 210 -4.60 -11.84 17.27
CA LEU A 210 -3.70 -10.67 17.37
C LEU A 210 -3.32 -10.10 15.99
N LEU A 211 -3.20 -10.97 14.98
CA LEU A 211 -2.93 -10.55 13.60
C LEU A 211 -4.05 -9.67 13.04
N SER A 212 -5.31 -10.03 13.33
CA SER A 212 -6.46 -9.23 12.93
C SER A 212 -6.45 -7.85 13.59
N GLN A 213 -6.09 -7.78 14.88
CA GLN A 213 -5.94 -6.50 15.58
C GLN A 213 -4.82 -5.63 14.98
N ALA A 214 -3.69 -6.24 14.58
CA ALA A 214 -2.61 -5.52 13.92
C ALA A 214 -3.03 -4.94 12.55
N HIS A 215 -3.86 -5.67 11.79
CA HIS A 215 -4.42 -5.15 10.54
C HIS A 215 -5.38 -3.98 10.78
N VAL A 216 -6.26 -4.07 11.79
CA VAL A 216 -7.13 -2.94 12.18
C VAL A 216 -6.30 -1.70 12.50
N LEU A 217 -5.22 -1.85 13.26
CA LEU A 217 -4.33 -0.74 13.62
C LEU A 217 -3.65 -0.12 12.39
N SER A 218 -3.14 -0.96 11.48
CA SER A 218 -2.57 -0.51 10.19
C SER A 218 -3.61 0.25 9.35
N THR A 219 -4.87 -0.20 9.32
CA THR A 219 -5.97 0.51 8.66
C THR A 219 -6.24 1.86 9.30
N CYS A 220 -6.28 1.95 10.62
CA CYS A 220 -6.43 3.22 11.32
C CYS A 220 -5.27 4.18 11.00
N CYS A 221 -4.03 3.70 10.97
CA CYS A 221 -2.87 4.52 10.64
C CYS A 221 -2.90 5.01 9.18
N SER A 222 -3.32 4.17 8.25
CA SER A 222 -3.53 4.54 6.85
C SER A 222 -4.61 5.62 6.69
N LEU A 223 -5.71 5.51 7.46
CA LEU A 223 -6.75 6.53 7.50
C LEU A 223 -6.24 7.85 8.09
N LEU A 224 -5.44 7.80 9.16
CA LEU A 224 -4.82 8.99 9.75
C LEU A 224 -3.95 9.73 8.72
N LEU A 225 -3.12 9.02 7.95
CA LEU A 225 -2.32 9.61 6.87
C LEU A 225 -3.20 10.26 5.80
N LEU A 226 -4.27 9.58 5.37
CA LEU A 226 -5.22 10.12 4.40
C LEU A 226 -5.86 11.42 4.93
N MET A 227 -6.29 11.43 6.19
CA MET A 227 -6.87 12.60 6.84
C MET A 227 -5.88 13.76 6.94
N GLN A 228 -4.61 13.50 7.28
CA GLN A 228 -3.57 14.53 7.30
C GLN A 228 -3.40 15.18 5.93
N ILE A 229 -3.38 14.39 4.85
CA ILE A 229 -3.29 14.93 3.48
C ILE A 229 -4.48 15.84 3.18
N LEU A 230 -5.70 15.41 3.54
CA LEU A 230 -6.91 16.20 3.30
C LEU A 230 -6.94 17.51 4.11
N ILE A 231 -6.45 17.49 5.35
CA ILE A 231 -6.40 18.67 6.22
C ILE A 231 -5.33 19.65 5.73
N TYR A 232 -4.09 19.20 5.54
CA TYR A 232 -2.98 20.08 5.14
C TYR A 232 -3.13 20.62 3.72
N ARG A 233 -3.90 19.95 2.85
CA ARG A 233 -4.24 20.47 1.52
C ARG A 233 -5.19 21.67 1.57
N LYS A 234 -6.02 21.79 2.62
CA LYS A 234 -7.00 22.89 2.78
C LYS A 234 -6.43 24.12 3.45
N THR A 235 -5.34 24.00 4.20
CA THR A 235 -4.66 25.16 4.78
C THR A 235 -3.90 25.92 3.70
N PRO A 236 -4.31 27.14 3.32
CA PRO A 236 -3.47 27.99 2.49
C PRO A 236 -2.16 28.23 3.27
N THR A 237 -1.04 28.10 2.58
CA THR A 237 0.31 28.39 3.10
C THR A 237 0.41 29.84 3.54
N SER A 238 -0.07 30.16 4.74
CA SER A 238 0.26 31.40 5.43
C SER A 238 1.62 31.21 6.06
N ARG A 239 2.65 31.67 5.36
CA ARG A 239 3.98 32.07 5.85
C ARG A 239 4.83 32.57 4.68
N GLU A 240 4.34 33.62 4.00
CA GLU A 240 5.30 34.53 3.37
C GLU A 240 6.06 35.22 4.49
N THR A 241 7.36 34.93 4.60
CA THR A 241 8.25 35.65 5.50
C THR A 241 8.46 37.05 4.91
N PRO A 242 8.25 38.15 5.65
CA PRO A 242 8.47 39.48 5.10
C PRO A 242 9.94 39.63 4.77
N LYS A 243 10.25 39.85 3.49
CA LYS A 243 11.57 40.30 3.04
C LYS A 243 11.90 41.58 3.81
N ARG A 244 12.85 41.51 4.74
CA ARG A 244 13.55 42.70 5.24
C ARG A 244 14.15 43.39 4.01
N LYS A 245 13.56 44.53 3.62
CA LYS A 245 14.28 45.54 2.83
C LYS A 245 15.51 45.93 3.66
N LYS A 246 16.70 45.67 3.12
CA LYS A 246 17.90 46.37 3.55
C LYS A 246 17.80 47.78 2.97
N GLU A 247 17.77 48.78 3.84
CA GLU A 247 18.25 50.12 3.51
C GLU A 247 19.76 50.02 3.28
N GLU A 248 20.20 50.34 2.07
CA GLU A 248 21.36 51.19 1.77
C GLU A 248 21.28 51.62 0.30
#